data_AF-A0A0W7WHM0-F1
#
_entry.id   AF-A0A0W7WHM0-F1
#
_cell.length_a   1.000
_cell.length_b   1.000
_cell.length_c   1.000
_cell.angle_alpha   90.00
_cell.angle_beta   90.00
_cell.angle_gamma   90.00
#
_symmetry.space_group_name_H-M   'P 1'
#
loop_
_entity.id
_entity.type
_entity.pdbx_description
1 polymer ?
#
loop_
_entity_poly.entity_id
_entity_poly.type
_entity_poly.pdbx_seq_one_letter_code
_entity_poly.pdbx_strand_id
1 'polypeptide(L)'
;MHGDDHTSSTQDSSGKPRLASFARQVLGEVSQRPGQNRSERHDAYGVWLADFSITTAYTDRAALDELERRRMSVDDLILQGIPRASALLGHRWMTNELSFARVSLGSARLFGLCRSVTADWSRVSPLESGLSVLLCTIDFEDHLIGASVLAYKLRKAGHSVRSMTKATPEQIVEKLDVGSYDCLMLSASTLDSLASIERAVKHVRTAACVQPTIILGGAILSEVDGLKNKTGVDLVTSDINTALGQLVGAAPAPLPKVAE
;
A
#
# COMPACT_ATOMS: atom_id res chain seq x y z
N MET A 1 -21.28 90.26 13.43
CA MET A 1 -21.06 90.21 11.96
C MET A 1 -20.54 88.81 11.67
N HIS A 2 -21.44 87.86 11.38
CA HIS A 2 -21.90 87.46 10.03
C HIS A 2 -20.82 86.74 9.20
N GLY A 3 -21.10 85.47 8.86
CA GLY A 3 -20.49 84.79 7.72
C GLY A 3 -20.20 83.31 7.96
N ASP A 4 -21.15 82.45 7.61
CA ASP A 4 -20.98 81.01 7.40
C ASP A 4 -20.02 80.73 6.23
N ASP A 5 -19.31 79.59 6.26
CA ASP A 5 -19.27 78.73 5.07
C ASP A 5 -18.89 77.28 5.39
N HIS A 6 -19.61 76.35 4.75
CA HIS A 6 -19.45 74.90 4.81
C HIS A 6 -18.16 74.44 4.11
N THR A 7 -17.52 73.35 4.57
CA THR A 7 -17.02 72.29 3.66
C THR A 7 -16.66 70.99 4.39
N SER A 8 -17.46 69.97 4.07
CA SER A 8 -17.14 68.57 3.74
C SER A 8 -16.01 67.80 4.44
N SER A 9 -16.41 66.61 4.90
CA SER A 9 -15.58 65.47 5.26
C SER A 9 -14.54 65.09 4.18
N THR A 10 -13.36 64.68 4.63
CA THR A 10 -12.52 63.71 3.92
C THR A 10 -12.05 62.66 4.92
N GLN A 11 -12.71 61.50 4.86
CA GLN A 11 -12.24 60.25 5.46
C GLN A 11 -10.94 59.84 4.75
N ASP A 12 -9.85 59.76 5.50
CA ASP A 12 -8.62 59.10 5.06
C ASP A 12 -8.85 57.58 4.99
N SER A 13 -9.09 57.08 3.78
CA SER A 13 -9.37 55.67 3.47
C SER A 13 -8.18 54.96 2.80
N SER A 14 -6.95 55.43 3.05
CA SER A 14 -5.76 54.97 2.32
C SER A 14 -5.11 53.66 2.85
N GLY A 15 -5.50 53.15 4.03
CA GLY A 15 -4.88 51.96 4.64
C GLY A 15 -5.54 50.60 4.35
N LYS A 16 -6.78 50.57 3.86
CA LYS A 16 -7.57 49.33 3.67
C LYS A 16 -7.30 48.57 2.35
N PRO A 17 -6.95 49.21 1.21
CA PRO A 17 -6.77 48.49 -0.06
C PRO A 17 -5.53 47.58 -0.07
N ARG A 18 -4.44 47.95 0.62
CA ARG A 18 -3.17 47.21 0.62
C ARG A 18 -3.20 45.94 1.47
N LEU A 19 -3.91 45.95 2.60
CA LEU A 19 -4.12 44.72 3.39
C LEU A 19 -5.06 43.74 2.69
N ALA A 20 -6.10 44.25 2.01
CA ALA A 20 -7.02 43.41 1.25
C ALA A 20 -6.34 42.77 0.02
N SER A 21 -5.44 43.48 -0.66
CA SER A 21 -4.67 42.93 -1.77
C SER A 21 -3.64 41.90 -1.30
N PHE A 22 -2.96 42.16 -0.19
CA PHE A 22 -2.02 41.19 0.40
C PHE A 22 -2.74 39.92 0.89
N ALA A 23 -3.88 40.07 1.57
CA ALA A 23 -4.70 38.94 1.99
C ALA A 23 -5.21 38.11 0.80
N ARG A 24 -5.62 38.75 -0.31
CA ARG A 24 -6.03 38.03 -1.54
C ARG A 24 -4.86 37.37 -2.27
N GLN A 25 -3.66 37.95 -2.22
CA GLN A 25 -2.47 37.37 -2.82
C GLN A 25 -1.99 36.14 -2.02
N VAL A 26 -1.99 36.23 -0.67
CA VAL A 26 -1.69 35.09 0.21
C VAL A 26 -2.76 34.00 0.10
N LEU A 27 -4.04 34.35 -0.01
CA LEU A 27 -5.11 33.38 -0.24
C LEU A 27 -5.07 32.78 -1.67
N GLY A 28 -4.59 33.54 -2.66
CA GLY A 28 -4.36 33.08 -4.02
C GLY A 28 -3.17 32.12 -4.14
N GLU A 29 -2.09 32.36 -3.41
CA GLU A 29 -0.94 31.44 -3.30
C GLU A 29 -1.28 30.18 -2.47
N VAL A 30 -2.16 30.31 -1.48
CA VAL A 30 -2.69 29.18 -0.68
C VAL A 30 -3.79 28.40 -1.43
N SER A 31 -4.26 28.88 -2.59
CA SER A 31 -5.26 28.21 -3.44
C SER A 31 -4.67 27.19 -4.42
N GLN A 32 -3.37 26.87 -4.31
CA GLN A 32 -2.86 25.58 -4.81
C GLN A 32 -3.78 24.47 -4.29
N ARG A 33 -4.48 23.77 -5.18
CA ARG A 33 -5.51 22.79 -4.81
C ARG A 33 -4.91 21.86 -3.74
N PRO A 34 -5.51 21.71 -2.54
CA PRO A 34 -4.92 20.94 -1.45
C PRO A 34 -4.48 19.51 -1.86
N GLY A 35 -5.13 18.94 -2.86
CA GLY A 35 -4.77 17.65 -3.48
C GLY A 35 -3.55 17.68 -4.42
N GLN A 36 -3.31 18.77 -5.17
CA GLN A 36 -2.13 18.91 -6.04
C GLN A 36 -0.85 18.99 -5.22
N ASN A 37 -0.83 19.87 -4.21
CA ASN A 37 0.31 20.00 -3.29
C ASN A 37 0.60 18.72 -2.51
N ARG A 38 -0.41 17.89 -2.22
CA ARG A 38 -0.19 16.60 -1.53
C ARG A 38 0.38 15.56 -2.49
N SER A 39 -0.22 15.40 -3.67
CA SER A 39 0.24 14.45 -4.68
C SER A 39 1.67 14.75 -5.14
N GLU A 40 2.00 16.02 -5.37
CA GLU A 40 3.35 16.44 -5.77
C GLU A 40 4.38 16.17 -4.68
N ARG A 41 4.05 16.46 -3.41
CA ARG A 41 4.93 16.14 -2.27
C ARG A 41 5.21 14.65 -2.16
N HIS A 42 4.19 13.82 -2.39
CA HIS A 42 4.33 12.37 -2.31
C HIS A 42 5.19 11.82 -3.45
N ASP A 43 4.97 12.29 -4.68
CA ASP A 43 5.79 11.91 -5.82
C ASP A 43 7.25 12.35 -5.62
N ALA A 44 7.46 13.61 -5.22
CA ALA A 44 8.79 14.14 -4.94
C ALA A 44 9.52 13.40 -3.81
N TYR A 45 8.79 12.88 -2.82
CA TYR A 45 9.38 12.03 -1.78
C TYR A 45 9.70 10.63 -2.30
N GLY A 46 8.82 10.02 -3.09
CA GLY A 46 9.09 8.73 -3.73
C GLY A 46 10.32 8.75 -4.66
N VAL A 47 10.47 9.82 -5.44
CA VAL A 47 11.66 10.06 -6.29
C VAL A 47 12.91 10.18 -5.43
N TRP A 48 12.88 11.06 -4.42
CA TRP A 48 14.00 11.24 -3.51
C TRP A 48 14.37 9.94 -2.79
N LEU A 49 13.38 9.17 -2.33
CA LEU A 49 13.59 7.91 -1.62
C LEU A 49 14.21 6.86 -2.54
N ALA A 50 13.79 6.78 -3.81
CA ALA A 50 14.42 5.90 -4.80
C ALA A 50 15.92 6.22 -4.94
N ASP A 51 16.26 7.49 -5.13
CA ASP A 51 17.65 7.95 -5.26
C ASP A 51 18.45 7.70 -3.98
N PHE A 52 17.88 8.04 -2.83
CA PHE A 52 18.55 7.90 -1.53
C PHE A 52 18.81 6.43 -1.18
N SER A 53 17.85 5.54 -1.49
CA SER A 53 17.91 4.10 -1.18
C SER A 53 19.10 3.38 -1.80
N ILE A 54 19.69 3.93 -2.87
CA ILE A 54 20.83 3.32 -3.57
C ILE A 54 22.16 4.03 -3.29
N THR A 55 22.20 4.95 -2.31
CA THR A 55 23.42 5.65 -1.88
C THR A 55 24.13 4.92 -0.75
N THR A 56 25.40 5.23 -0.52
CA THR A 56 26.15 4.75 0.66
C THR A 56 25.70 5.42 1.96
N ALA A 57 25.12 6.62 1.87
CA ALA A 57 24.62 7.39 3.01
C ALA A 57 23.27 6.91 3.55
N TYR A 58 22.63 5.93 2.90
CA TYR A 58 21.32 5.44 3.28
C TYR A 58 21.30 4.91 4.72
N THR A 59 20.35 5.40 5.50
CA THR A 59 19.89 4.78 6.75
C THR A 59 18.38 4.91 6.85
N ASP A 60 17.72 3.95 7.49
CA ASP A 60 16.27 4.03 7.78
C ASP A 60 15.95 5.31 8.56
N ARG A 61 16.80 5.68 9.53
CA ARG A 61 16.64 6.89 10.33
C ARG A 61 16.61 8.16 9.46
N ALA A 62 17.57 8.32 8.56
CA ALA A 62 17.61 9.50 7.68
C ALA A 62 16.42 9.55 6.71
N ALA A 63 15.92 8.40 6.25
CA ALA A 63 14.71 8.33 5.43
C ALA A 63 13.46 8.80 6.20
N LEU A 64 13.38 8.46 7.49
CA LEU A 64 12.30 8.88 8.40
C LEU A 64 12.44 10.36 8.81
N ASP A 65 13.64 10.84 9.09
CA ASP A 65 13.87 12.26 9.39
C ASP A 65 13.46 13.15 8.20
N GLU A 66 13.72 12.72 6.97
CA GLU A 66 13.26 13.43 5.77
C GLU A 66 11.73 13.40 5.61
N LEU A 67 11.09 12.28 5.97
CA LEU A 67 9.63 12.16 5.98
C LEU A 67 9.00 13.18 6.96
N GLU A 68 9.57 13.26 8.18
CA GLU A 68 9.16 14.21 9.21
C GLU A 68 9.38 15.66 8.76
N ARG A 69 10.55 15.96 8.18
CA ARG A 69 10.87 17.31 7.66
C ARG A 69 9.89 17.76 6.58
N ARG A 70 9.40 16.83 5.75
CA ARG A 70 8.38 17.07 4.73
C ARG A 70 6.94 17.06 5.27
N ARG A 71 6.77 16.85 6.57
CA ARG A 71 5.46 16.74 7.26
C ARG A 71 4.57 15.66 6.63
N MET A 72 5.19 14.53 6.30
CA MET A 72 4.50 13.35 5.76
C MET A 72 4.32 12.32 6.85
N SER A 73 3.24 11.55 6.75
CA SER A 73 2.93 10.48 7.70
C SER A 73 3.58 9.15 7.30
N VAL A 74 3.63 8.21 8.23
CA VAL A 74 4.00 6.81 7.95
C VAL A 74 3.07 6.20 6.91
N ASP A 75 1.79 6.60 6.89
CA ASP A 75 0.85 6.19 5.85
C ASP A 75 1.30 6.66 4.47
N ASP A 76 1.76 7.90 4.35
CA ASP A 76 2.25 8.44 3.08
C ASP A 76 3.53 7.71 2.63
N LEU A 77 4.40 7.33 3.57
CA LEU A 77 5.58 6.49 3.30
C LEU A 77 5.16 5.11 2.75
N ILE A 78 4.33 4.36 3.47
CA ILE A 78 4.04 2.96 3.14
C ILE A 78 3.11 2.85 1.93
N LEU A 79 2.10 3.71 1.85
CA LEU A 79 1.06 3.60 0.82
C LEU A 79 1.44 4.27 -0.50
N GLN A 80 2.42 5.19 -0.50
CA GLN A 80 2.77 5.98 -1.68
C GLN A 80 4.29 6.08 -1.90
N GLY A 81 5.06 6.48 -0.89
CA GLY A 81 6.50 6.69 -1.01
C GLY A 81 7.27 5.43 -1.41
N ILE A 82 7.12 4.34 -0.65
CA ILE A 82 7.77 3.06 -0.91
C ILE A 82 7.32 2.44 -2.23
N PRO A 83 6.00 2.33 -2.55
CA PRO A 83 5.55 1.87 -3.86
C PRO A 83 6.12 2.69 -5.01
N ARG A 84 6.14 4.03 -4.88
CA ARG A 84 6.68 4.92 -5.91
C ARG A 84 8.17 4.72 -6.10
N ALA A 85 8.92 4.63 -5.00
CA ALA A 85 10.36 4.39 -5.05
C ALA A 85 10.69 3.04 -5.69
N SER A 86 9.97 1.98 -5.30
CA SER A 86 10.12 0.64 -5.87
C SER A 86 9.84 0.62 -7.38
N ALA A 87 8.77 1.29 -7.82
CA ALA A 87 8.43 1.38 -9.24
C ALA A 87 9.51 2.13 -10.05
N LEU A 88 10.07 3.20 -9.49
CA LEU A 88 11.17 3.94 -10.12
C LEU A 88 12.44 3.10 -10.23
N LEU A 89 12.82 2.36 -9.18
CA LEU A 89 13.96 1.45 -9.25
C LEU A 89 13.76 0.37 -10.32
N GLY A 90 12.57 -0.24 -10.38
CA GLY A 90 12.22 -1.21 -11.40
C GLY A 90 12.27 -0.61 -12.82
N HIS A 91 11.72 0.58 -13.01
CA HIS A 91 11.79 1.27 -14.30
C HIS A 91 13.23 1.53 -14.74
N ARG A 92 14.08 2.05 -13.83
CA ARG A 92 15.50 2.33 -14.11
C ARG A 92 16.33 1.07 -14.36
N TRP A 93 15.92 -0.07 -13.81
CA TRP A 93 16.47 -1.36 -14.22
C TRP A 93 16.10 -1.67 -15.69
N MET A 94 14.82 -1.58 -16.03
CA MET A 94 14.31 -1.87 -17.38
C MET A 94 14.91 -0.94 -18.45
N THR A 95 15.23 0.31 -18.10
CA THR A 95 15.87 1.29 -18.99
C THR A 95 17.40 1.25 -18.98
N ASN A 96 18.02 0.27 -18.31
CA ASN A 96 19.47 0.13 -18.14
C ASN A 96 20.17 1.32 -17.45
N GLU A 97 19.44 2.12 -16.66
CA GLU A 97 20.00 3.21 -15.86
C GLU A 97 20.62 2.71 -14.54
N LEU A 98 20.11 1.61 -13.99
CA LEU A 98 20.64 0.96 -12.80
C LEU A 98 21.04 -0.48 -13.10
N SER A 99 22.09 -0.96 -12.43
CA SER A 99 22.44 -2.38 -12.46
C SER A 99 21.57 -3.18 -11.49
N PHE A 100 21.50 -4.49 -11.71
CA PHE A 100 20.82 -5.43 -10.81
C PHE A 100 21.27 -5.25 -9.36
N ALA A 101 22.58 -5.12 -9.09
CA ALA A 101 23.11 -4.94 -7.75
C ALA A 101 22.55 -3.68 -7.06
N ARG A 102 22.40 -2.56 -7.79
CA ARG A 102 21.87 -1.31 -7.23
C ARG A 102 20.36 -1.41 -6.97
N VAL A 103 19.62 -2.01 -7.89
CA VAL A 103 18.16 -2.21 -7.75
C VAL A 103 17.87 -3.15 -6.59
N SER A 104 18.58 -4.28 -6.49
CA SER A 104 18.43 -5.23 -5.38
C SER A 104 18.78 -4.59 -4.03
N LEU A 105 19.84 -3.78 -3.96
CA LEU A 105 20.18 -3.03 -2.74
C LEU A 105 19.07 -2.04 -2.34
N GLY A 106 18.58 -1.25 -3.30
CA GLY A 106 17.50 -0.29 -3.08
C GLY A 106 16.22 -0.99 -2.62
N SER A 107 15.79 -2.04 -3.31
CA SER A 107 14.61 -2.83 -2.97
C SER A 107 14.72 -3.47 -1.58
N ALA A 108 15.88 -4.03 -1.22
CA ALA A 108 16.11 -4.60 0.12
C ALA A 108 15.99 -3.54 1.22
N ARG A 109 16.50 -2.33 0.97
CA ARG A 109 16.41 -1.19 1.89
C ARG A 109 14.98 -0.67 2.02
N LEU A 110 14.25 -0.52 0.91
CA LEU A 110 12.83 -0.14 0.94
C LEU A 110 11.98 -1.16 1.70
N PHE A 111 12.24 -2.46 1.48
CA PHE A 111 11.59 -3.53 2.24
C PHE A 111 11.95 -3.49 3.72
N GLY A 112 13.22 -3.29 4.06
CA GLY A 112 13.70 -3.10 5.43
C GLY A 112 13.01 -1.93 6.13
N LEU A 113 12.95 -0.77 5.48
CA LEU A 113 12.25 0.41 5.97
C LEU A 113 10.75 0.14 6.18
N CYS A 114 10.09 -0.51 5.23
CA CYS A 114 8.69 -0.91 5.37
C CYS A 114 8.48 -1.79 6.61
N ARG A 115 9.38 -2.74 6.87
CA ARG A 115 9.31 -3.63 8.03
C ARG A 115 9.61 -2.91 9.34
N SER A 116 10.59 -2.00 9.36
CA SER A 116 10.96 -1.29 10.59
C SER A 116 9.83 -0.40 11.10
N VAL A 117 9.10 0.27 10.20
CA VAL A 117 7.93 1.08 10.59
C VAL A 117 6.66 0.28 10.87
N THR A 118 6.61 -1.01 10.45
CA THR A 118 5.45 -1.88 10.67
C THR A 118 5.65 -2.94 11.75
N ALA A 119 6.83 -3.01 12.37
CA ALA A 119 7.17 -4.04 13.35
C ALA A 119 6.22 -4.09 14.56
N ASP A 120 5.71 -2.93 15.00
CA ASP A 120 4.85 -2.82 16.18
C ASP A 120 3.36 -3.07 15.92
N TRP A 121 2.96 -3.38 14.68
CA TRP A 121 1.55 -3.62 14.35
C TRP A 121 0.96 -4.87 15.00
N SER A 122 1.79 -5.75 15.56
CA SER A 122 1.35 -6.87 16.40
C SER A 122 0.59 -6.42 17.66
N ARG A 123 0.71 -5.15 18.06
CA ARG A 123 0.01 -4.55 19.21
C ARG A 123 -1.36 -3.97 18.88
N VAL A 124 -1.68 -3.83 17.59
CA VAL A 124 -3.00 -3.34 17.18
C VAL A 124 -3.96 -4.52 17.21
N SER A 125 -4.88 -4.51 18.17
CA SER A 125 -5.96 -5.49 18.22
C SER A 125 -6.83 -5.38 16.96
N PRO A 126 -7.06 -6.48 16.24
CA PRO A 126 -8.05 -6.51 15.17
C PRO A 126 -9.43 -6.08 15.70
N LEU A 127 -10.28 -5.57 14.81
CA LEU A 127 -11.68 -5.35 15.14
C LEU A 127 -12.36 -6.70 15.36
N GLU A 128 -13.36 -6.77 16.25
CA GLU A 128 -14.13 -8.01 16.45
C GLU A 128 -14.78 -8.52 15.16
N SER A 129 -15.19 -7.61 14.28
CA SER A 129 -15.74 -7.89 12.96
C SER A 129 -14.68 -7.99 11.86
N GLY A 130 -13.39 -7.96 12.22
CA GLY A 130 -12.28 -7.99 11.28
C GLY A 130 -12.03 -9.41 10.76
N LEU A 131 -11.76 -9.52 9.46
CA LEU A 131 -11.37 -10.79 8.85
C LEU A 131 -10.00 -11.28 9.34
N SER A 132 -9.83 -12.59 9.36
CA SER A 132 -8.58 -13.31 9.53
C SER A 132 -8.01 -13.71 8.16
N VAL A 133 -6.92 -13.08 7.76
CA VAL A 133 -6.30 -13.24 6.44
C VAL A 133 -4.97 -13.98 6.56
N LEU A 134 -4.81 -15.05 5.79
CA LEU A 134 -3.51 -15.65 5.51
C LEU A 134 -2.97 -15.03 4.21
N LEU A 135 -1.91 -14.23 4.31
CA LEU A 135 -1.28 -13.58 3.15
C LEU A 135 0.06 -14.24 2.84
N CYS A 136 0.18 -14.82 1.65
CA CYS A 136 1.38 -15.55 1.23
C CYS A 136 2.02 -14.93 -0.02
N THR A 137 3.35 -14.86 -0.03
CA THR A 137 4.12 -14.92 -1.28
C THR A 137 4.61 -16.37 -1.44
N ILE A 138 4.58 -16.89 -2.66
CA ILE A 138 4.87 -18.31 -2.93
C ILE A 138 6.28 -18.43 -3.52
N ASP A 139 6.99 -19.49 -3.09
CA ASP A 139 8.23 -19.96 -3.74
C ASP A 139 9.35 -18.87 -3.82
N PHE A 140 10.22 -18.90 -4.83
CA PHE A 140 11.35 -17.99 -5.03
C PHE A 140 11.00 -16.49 -5.19
N GLU A 141 9.77 -16.06 -4.95
CA GLU A 141 9.33 -14.68 -5.07
C GLU A 141 10.12 -13.74 -4.13
N ASP A 142 10.88 -12.84 -4.75
CA ASP A 142 11.69 -11.81 -4.08
C ASP A 142 10.95 -10.47 -3.97
N HIS A 143 9.82 -10.30 -4.67
CA HIS A 143 9.00 -9.08 -4.65
C HIS A 143 8.08 -9.04 -3.42
N LEU A 144 8.64 -8.70 -2.27
CA LEU A 144 7.92 -8.71 -0.98
C LEU A 144 7.31 -7.36 -0.59
N ILE A 145 7.64 -6.28 -1.29
CA ILE A 145 7.16 -4.93 -0.99
C ILE A 145 5.63 -4.86 -1.14
N GLY A 146 5.08 -5.37 -2.24
CA GLY A 146 3.63 -5.35 -2.50
C GLY A 146 2.83 -6.07 -1.43
N ALA A 147 3.27 -7.28 -1.05
CA ALA A 147 2.65 -8.05 0.03
C ALA A 147 2.71 -7.32 1.38
N SER A 148 3.83 -6.63 1.67
CA SER A 148 3.97 -5.86 2.92
C SER A 148 3.04 -4.66 2.98
N VAL A 149 2.90 -3.94 1.86
CA VAL A 149 1.96 -2.83 1.72
C VAL A 149 0.51 -3.32 1.85
N LEU A 150 0.18 -4.47 1.26
CA LEU A 150 -1.14 -5.09 1.41
C LEU A 150 -1.43 -5.47 2.86
N ALA A 151 -0.48 -6.12 3.54
CA ALA A 151 -0.61 -6.48 4.95
C ALA A 151 -0.86 -5.24 5.82
N TYR A 152 -0.14 -4.15 5.55
CA TYR A 152 -0.34 -2.88 6.23
C TYR A 152 -1.74 -2.30 5.98
N LYS A 153 -2.21 -2.26 4.72
CA LYS A 153 -3.56 -1.79 4.38
C LYS A 153 -4.66 -2.58 5.11
N LEU A 154 -4.55 -3.91 5.11
CA LEU A 154 -5.52 -4.80 5.75
C LEU A 154 -5.54 -4.62 7.27
N ARG A 155 -4.36 -4.57 7.92
CA ARG A 155 -4.29 -4.34 9.37
C ARG A 155 -4.85 -2.98 9.76
N LYS A 156 -4.57 -1.94 8.94
CA LYS A 156 -5.14 -0.60 9.15
C LYS A 156 -6.66 -0.58 9.00
N ALA A 157 -7.22 -1.44 8.14
CA ALA A 157 -8.65 -1.65 8.02
C ALA A 157 -9.25 -2.51 9.17
N GLY A 158 -8.44 -2.90 10.16
CA GLY A 158 -8.88 -3.66 11.33
C GLY A 158 -8.88 -5.17 11.16
N HIS A 159 -8.26 -5.70 10.09
CA HIS A 159 -8.17 -7.14 9.84
C HIS A 159 -6.95 -7.77 10.51
N SER A 160 -7.10 -9.02 10.96
CA SER A 160 -5.97 -9.84 11.40
C SER A 160 -5.24 -10.39 10.18
N VAL A 161 -3.94 -10.17 10.08
CA VAL A 161 -3.15 -10.62 8.93
C VAL A 161 -1.94 -11.40 9.40
N ARG A 162 -1.92 -12.71 9.09
CA ARG A 162 -0.72 -13.53 9.17
C ARG A 162 -0.05 -13.55 7.80
N SER A 163 1.19 -13.08 7.75
CA SER A 163 1.99 -13.07 6.52
C SER A 163 2.99 -14.22 6.52
N MET A 164 3.10 -14.94 5.40
CA MET A 164 4.14 -15.92 5.14
C MET A 164 4.88 -15.55 3.85
N THR A 165 6.20 -15.57 3.90
CA THR A 165 7.05 -15.23 2.76
C THR A 165 7.67 -16.49 2.20
N LYS A 166 7.66 -16.65 0.87
CA LYS A 166 8.21 -17.83 0.19
C LYS A 166 7.61 -19.13 0.72
N ALA A 167 6.30 -19.11 0.98
CA ALA A 167 5.60 -20.25 1.57
C ALA A 167 5.51 -21.40 0.57
N THR A 168 5.79 -22.62 1.03
CA THR A 168 5.53 -23.84 0.25
C THR A 168 4.03 -24.20 0.35
N PRO A 169 3.50 -24.96 -0.63
CA PRO A 169 2.12 -25.46 -0.56
C PRO A 169 1.79 -26.17 0.77
N GLU A 170 2.71 -26.97 1.29
CA GLU A 170 2.55 -27.76 2.52
C GLU A 170 2.44 -26.83 3.73
N GLN A 171 3.29 -25.81 3.81
CA GLN A 171 3.25 -24.83 4.89
C GLN A 171 1.95 -24.01 4.87
N ILE A 172 1.42 -23.73 3.67
CA ILE A 172 0.13 -23.03 3.54
C ILE A 172 -0.99 -23.89 4.12
N VAL A 173 -1.06 -25.17 3.75
CA VAL A 173 -2.07 -26.11 4.27
C VAL A 173 -1.94 -26.29 5.78
N GLU A 174 -0.73 -26.56 6.27
CA GLU A 174 -0.46 -26.66 7.72
C GLU A 174 -0.97 -25.41 8.45
N LYS A 175 -0.75 -24.23 7.86
CA LYS A 175 -1.18 -23.00 8.49
C LYS A 175 -2.69 -22.82 8.46
N LEU A 176 -3.33 -23.12 7.34
CA LEU A 176 -4.77 -23.07 7.18
C LEU A 176 -5.48 -24.01 8.15
N ASP A 177 -4.93 -25.21 8.41
CA ASP A 177 -5.56 -26.21 9.28
C ASP A 177 -5.39 -25.88 10.78
N VAL A 178 -4.32 -25.19 11.16
CA VAL A 178 -4.08 -24.76 12.55
C VAL A 178 -4.83 -23.47 12.90
N GLY A 179 -5.16 -22.64 11.90
CA GLY A 179 -5.82 -21.34 12.10
C GLY A 179 -7.26 -21.33 11.60
N SER A 180 -7.99 -20.28 11.98
CA SER A 180 -9.25 -19.93 11.31
C SER A 180 -8.98 -18.72 10.43
N TYR A 181 -9.02 -18.93 9.11
CA TYR A 181 -8.80 -17.90 8.11
C TYR A 181 -10.02 -17.78 7.21
N ASP A 182 -10.51 -16.56 7.04
CA ASP A 182 -11.61 -16.26 6.12
C ASP A 182 -11.15 -16.34 4.66
N CYS A 183 -9.87 -16.05 4.41
CA CYS A 183 -9.28 -16.14 3.09
C CYS A 183 -7.78 -16.41 3.08
N LEU A 184 -7.33 -16.98 1.96
CA LEU A 184 -5.95 -17.04 1.54
C LEU A 184 -5.73 -15.99 0.44
N MET A 185 -4.88 -15.00 0.71
CA MET A 185 -4.44 -14.03 -0.29
C MET A 185 -3.04 -14.41 -0.77
N LEU A 186 -2.87 -14.54 -2.08
CA LEU A 186 -1.61 -14.81 -2.74
C LEU A 186 -1.13 -13.54 -3.44
N SER A 187 0.10 -13.13 -3.17
CA SER A 187 0.75 -12.00 -3.83
C SER A 187 1.86 -12.52 -4.74
N ALA A 188 1.77 -12.20 -6.03
CA ALA A 188 2.78 -12.57 -7.02
C ALA A 188 3.05 -11.44 -8.02
N SER A 189 4.31 -11.34 -8.44
CA SER A 189 4.78 -10.24 -9.30
C SER A 189 5.37 -10.72 -10.63
N THR A 190 5.72 -12.00 -10.74
CA THR A 190 6.42 -12.54 -11.93
C THR A 190 5.69 -13.72 -12.56
N LEU A 191 5.91 -13.93 -13.86
CA LEU A 191 5.42 -15.10 -14.60
C LEU A 191 5.92 -16.42 -14.02
N ASP A 192 7.14 -16.44 -13.50
CA ASP A 192 7.78 -17.63 -12.92
C ASP A 192 7.00 -18.17 -11.72
N SER A 193 6.24 -17.31 -11.05
CA SER A 193 5.39 -17.69 -9.91
C SER A 193 4.15 -18.47 -10.33
N LEU A 194 3.74 -18.44 -11.60
CA LEU A 194 2.45 -18.96 -12.06
C LEU A 194 2.28 -20.46 -11.79
N ALA A 195 3.27 -21.27 -12.17
CA ALA A 195 3.25 -22.71 -11.95
C ALA A 195 3.23 -23.06 -10.46
N SER A 196 3.90 -22.25 -9.63
CA SER A 196 3.92 -22.44 -8.18
C SER A 196 2.62 -22.00 -7.51
N ILE A 197 1.96 -20.96 -8.01
CA ILE A 197 0.60 -20.60 -7.60
C ILE A 197 -0.38 -21.72 -7.93
N GLU A 198 -0.40 -22.21 -9.18
CA GLU A 198 -1.29 -23.30 -9.59
C GLU A 198 -1.11 -24.53 -8.71
N ARG A 199 0.15 -24.92 -8.44
CA ARG A 199 0.48 -26.03 -7.55
C ARG A 199 -0.02 -25.80 -6.12
N ALA A 200 0.18 -24.60 -5.57
CA ALA A 200 -0.27 -24.25 -4.23
C ALA A 200 -1.79 -24.29 -4.13
N VAL A 201 -2.50 -23.69 -5.09
CA VAL A 201 -3.97 -23.69 -5.14
C VAL A 201 -4.50 -25.11 -5.21
N LYS A 202 -3.97 -25.93 -6.13
CA LYS A 202 -4.34 -27.34 -6.25
C LYS A 202 -4.13 -28.09 -4.94
N HIS A 203 -2.99 -27.90 -4.30
CA HIS A 203 -2.67 -28.56 -3.04
C HIS A 203 -3.63 -28.16 -1.91
N VAL A 204 -3.90 -26.85 -1.75
CA VAL A 204 -4.89 -26.34 -0.80
C VAL A 204 -6.27 -26.92 -1.05
N ARG A 205 -6.71 -26.98 -2.32
CA ARG A 205 -8.01 -27.58 -2.69
C ARG A 205 -8.10 -29.06 -2.38
N THR A 206 -6.99 -29.79 -2.40
CA THR A 206 -6.97 -31.24 -2.12
C THR A 206 -6.72 -31.60 -0.66
N ALA A 207 -6.00 -30.77 0.10
CA ALA A 207 -5.45 -31.18 1.39
C ALA A 207 -5.96 -30.36 2.58
N ALA A 208 -6.40 -29.11 2.38
CA ALA A 208 -6.87 -28.28 3.49
C ALA A 208 -8.23 -28.77 4.02
N CYS A 209 -8.36 -28.87 5.35
CA CYS A 209 -9.58 -29.33 6.02
C CYS A 209 -10.76 -28.38 5.77
N VAL A 210 -10.49 -27.07 5.74
CA VAL A 210 -11.47 -26.03 5.43
C VAL A 210 -11.02 -25.32 4.17
N GLN A 211 -11.93 -25.13 3.22
CA GLN A 211 -11.63 -24.52 1.94
C GLN A 211 -11.78 -22.99 2.03
N PRO A 212 -10.67 -22.22 2.06
CA PRO A 212 -10.76 -20.77 2.09
C PRO A 212 -11.16 -20.22 0.72
N THR A 213 -11.64 -18.97 0.72
CA THR A 213 -11.63 -18.18 -0.52
C THR A 213 -10.17 -17.83 -0.84
N ILE A 214 -9.71 -18.14 -2.05
CA ILE A 214 -8.36 -17.89 -2.52
C ILE A 214 -8.37 -16.72 -3.50
N ILE A 215 -7.62 -15.67 -3.17
CA ILE A 215 -7.54 -14.43 -3.95
C ILE A 215 -6.10 -14.23 -4.42
N LEU A 216 -5.89 -14.03 -5.72
CA LEU A 216 -4.60 -13.69 -6.31
C LEU A 216 -4.52 -12.19 -6.62
N GLY A 217 -3.45 -11.56 -6.16
CA GLY A 217 -3.10 -10.18 -6.50
C GLY A 217 -1.61 -10.03 -6.76
N GLY A 218 -1.20 -8.77 -6.93
CA GLY A 218 0.19 -8.39 -7.21
C GLY A 218 0.40 -7.94 -8.66
N ALA A 219 1.66 -7.71 -9.03
CA ALA A 219 1.99 -7.15 -10.34
C ALA A 219 1.77 -8.14 -11.49
N ILE A 220 1.68 -9.46 -11.23
CA ILE A 220 1.45 -10.47 -12.27
C ILE A 220 0.15 -10.23 -13.07
N LEU A 221 -0.81 -9.50 -12.49
CA LEU A 221 -2.09 -9.15 -13.11
C LEU A 221 -1.94 -8.29 -14.38
N SER A 222 -0.88 -7.51 -14.51
CA SER A 222 -0.62 -6.74 -15.74
C SER A 222 0.08 -7.54 -16.82
N GLU A 223 0.63 -8.71 -16.48
CA GLU A 223 1.50 -9.50 -17.37
C GLU A 223 0.77 -10.70 -18.00
N VAL A 224 -0.31 -11.18 -17.36
CA VAL A 224 -0.96 -12.44 -17.74
C VAL A 224 -2.46 -12.33 -17.81
N ASP A 225 -3.00 -12.61 -18.99
CA ASP A 225 -4.44 -12.82 -19.18
C ASP A 225 -4.88 -14.22 -18.70
N GLY A 226 -6.12 -14.27 -18.24
CA GLY A 226 -6.78 -15.53 -17.86
C GLY A 226 -6.19 -16.18 -16.60
N LEU A 227 -5.53 -15.42 -15.73
CA LEU A 227 -4.91 -15.92 -14.49
C LEU A 227 -5.84 -16.79 -13.66
N LYS A 228 -7.12 -16.40 -13.53
CA LYS A 228 -8.12 -17.16 -12.78
C LYS A 228 -8.23 -18.60 -13.28
N ASN A 229 -8.33 -18.78 -14.60
CA ASN A 229 -8.45 -20.11 -15.21
C ASN A 229 -7.14 -20.91 -15.12
N LYS A 230 -5.99 -20.24 -15.22
CA LYS A 230 -4.67 -20.89 -15.15
C LYS A 230 -4.30 -21.32 -13.74
N THR A 231 -4.79 -20.63 -12.71
CA THR A 231 -4.39 -20.87 -11.32
C THR A 231 -5.47 -21.55 -10.48
N GLY A 232 -6.74 -21.47 -10.88
CA GLY A 232 -7.86 -22.03 -10.13
C GLY A 232 -8.27 -21.23 -8.89
N VAL A 233 -7.82 -19.97 -8.76
CA VAL A 233 -8.23 -19.08 -7.67
C VAL A 233 -9.67 -18.60 -7.83
N ASP A 234 -10.29 -18.14 -6.74
CA ASP A 234 -11.68 -17.66 -6.76
C ASP A 234 -11.79 -16.25 -7.34
N LEU A 235 -10.76 -15.42 -7.10
CA LEU A 235 -10.70 -14.03 -7.55
C LEU A 235 -9.28 -13.62 -7.91
N VAL A 236 -9.15 -12.81 -8.95
CA VAL A 236 -7.93 -12.12 -9.33
C VAL A 236 -8.19 -10.63 -9.25
N THR A 237 -7.48 -9.89 -8.39
CA THR A 237 -7.66 -8.44 -8.24
C THR A 237 -6.44 -7.76 -7.60
N SER A 238 -6.19 -6.51 -7.99
CA SER A 238 -5.24 -5.60 -7.33
C SER A 238 -5.97 -4.57 -6.44
N ASP A 239 -7.31 -4.59 -6.42
CA ASP A 239 -8.13 -3.70 -5.62
C ASP A 239 -8.59 -4.40 -4.33
N ILE A 240 -8.21 -3.81 -3.19
CA ILE A 240 -8.50 -4.36 -1.86
C ILE A 240 -10.00 -4.38 -1.57
N ASN A 241 -10.78 -3.40 -2.04
CA ASN A 241 -12.21 -3.35 -1.76
C ASN A 241 -12.95 -4.47 -2.50
N THR A 242 -12.55 -4.75 -3.74
CA THR A 242 -13.03 -5.88 -4.53
C THR A 242 -12.69 -7.20 -3.84
N ALA A 243 -11.46 -7.35 -3.33
CA ALA A 243 -11.05 -8.54 -2.59
C ALA A 243 -11.89 -8.75 -1.32
N LEU A 244 -12.12 -7.70 -0.54
CA LEU A 244 -12.93 -7.77 0.68
C LEU A 244 -14.41 -7.99 0.38
N GLY A 245 -14.95 -7.37 -0.67
CA GLY A 245 -16.34 -7.53 -1.10
C GLY A 245 -16.70 -8.98 -1.46
N GLN A 246 -15.73 -9.74 -2.00
CA GLN A 246 -15.89 -11.18 -2.27
C GLN A 246 -16.18 -12.00 -1.01
N LEU A 247 -15.65 -11.57 0.14
CA LEU A 247 -15.74 -12.30 1.41
C LEU A 247 -17.03 -11.96 2.17
N VAL A 248 -17.59 -10.77 1.96
CA VAL A 248 -18.86 -10.34 2.58
C VAL A 248 -20.08 -11.04 1.96
N GLY A 249 -19.97 -11.55 0.73
CA GLY A 249 -21.02 -12.32 0.05
C GLY A 249 -20.94 -13.84 0.23
N ALA A 250 -19.84 -14.37 0.78
CA ALA A 250 -19.58 -15.79 0.93
C ALA A 250 -19.85 -16.22 2.39
N ALA A 251 -21.12 -16.37 2.76
CA ALA A 251 -21.43 -17.10 4.00
C ALA A 251 -20.89 -18.54 3.85
N PRO A 252 -20.17 -19.10 4.86
CA PRO A 252 -19.72 -20.48 4.79
C PRO A 252 -20.95 -21.38 4.66
N ALA A 253 -21.02 -22.15 3.57
CA ALA A 253 -22.07 -23.13 3.39
C ALA A 253 -22.00 -24.14 4.55
N PRO A 254 -23.07 -24.33 5.34
CA PRO A 254 -23.08 -25.34 6.38
C PRO A 254 -22.91 -26.72 5.73
N LEU A 255 -21.96 -27.50 6.24
CA LEU A 255 -21.78 -28.90 5.86
C LEU A 255 -23.10 -29.65 6.03
N PRO A 256 -23.47 -30.55 5.10
CA PRO A 256 -24.63 -31.41 5.31
C PRO A 256 -24.41 -32.21 6.59
N LYS A 257 -25.39 -32.13 7.51
CA LYS A 257 -25.43 -33.01 8.67
C LYS A 257 -25.40 -34.44 8.16
N VAL A 258 -24.40 -35.22 8.57
CA VAL A 258 -24.40 -36.67 8.39
C VAL A 258 -25.66 -37.17 9.09
N ALA A 259 -26.57 -37.76 8.31
CA ALA A 259 -27.73 -38.43 8.86
C ALA A 259 -27.24 -39.70 9.56
N GLU A 260 -27.51 -39.81 10.86
CA GLU A 260 -27.58 -41.09 11.57
C GLU A 260 -28.81 -41.88 11.13
#